data_AF-A0A127F602-F1
#
_entry.id   AF-A0A127F602-F1
#
_cell.length_a   1.000
_cell.length_b   1.000
_cell.length_c   1.000
_cell.angle_alpha   90.00
_cell.angle_beta   90.00
_cell.angle_gamma   90.00
#
_symmetry.space_group_name_H-M   'P 1'
#
loop_
_entity.id
_entity.type
_entity.pdbx_description
1 polymer ?
#
loop_
_entity_poly.entity_id
_entity_poly.type
_entity_poly.pdbx_seq_one_letter_code
_entity_poly.pdbx_strand_id
1 'polypeptide(L)'
;MSEDHRKLSGKITHVFAHRFVIETPKGAVLADVTPHGMEAVTLRVGADVQLEGEMKPSELKVFRFTSGGKSVAIEHKKKHHDDHHGPADPEVARRAARQAGFEPVGEPRRKPKHFEVLGRRQGIYSELHIELDGHIRKTKPVHDDPKWADALRSS
;
A
#
# COMPACT_ATOMS: atom_id res chain seq x y z
N MET A 1 -13.30 -1.09 13.55
CA MET A 1 -13.84 -1.11 12.17
C MET A 1 -14.28 -2.54 11.93
N SER A 2 -15.57 -2.79 11.84
CA SER A 2 -16.10 -4.15 11.68
C SER A 2 -15.71 -4.68 10.29
N GLU A 3 -14.96 -5.77 10.24
CA GLU A 3 -14.67 -6.48 9.00
C GLU A 3 -16.01 -7.03 8.46
N ASP A 4 -16.53 -6.43 7.39
CA ASP A 4 -17.81 -6.82 6.78
C ASP A 4 -17.61 -8.10 5.96
N HIS A 5 -17.60 -9.23 6.67
CA HIS A 5 -17.47 -10.55 6.09
C HIS A 5 -18.74 -10.91 5.32
N ARG A 6 -18.62 -11.15 4.01
CA ARG A 6 -19.73 -11.50 3.15
C ARG A 6 -19.52 -12.83 2.46
N LYS A 7 -20.63 -13.54 2.30
CA LYS A 7 -20.76 -14.70 1.43
C LYS A 7 -21.57 -14.31 0.19
N LEU A 8 -21.00 -14.50 -0.99
CA LEU A 8 -21.63 -14.19 -2.28
C LEU A 8 -21.62 -15.42 -3.19
N SER A 9 -22.66 -15.57 -3.98
CA SER A 9 -22.74 -16.57 -5.03
C SER A 9 -23.07 -15.88 -6.35
N GLY A 10 -22.45 -16.31 -7.43
CA GLY A 10 -22.63 -15.68 -8.73
C GLY A 10 -21.84 -16.35 -9.84
N LYS A 11 -21.94 -15.76 -11.04
CA LYS A 11 -21.23 -16.21 -12.23
C LYS A 11 -20.08 -15.28 -12.56
N ILE A 12 -18.90 -15.82 -12.84
CA ILE A 12 -17.75 -15.00 -13.28
C ILE A 12 -18.03 -14.45 -14.68
N THR A 13 -18.01 -13.12 -14.84
CA THR A 13 -18.22 -12.46 -16.13
C THR A 13 -16.93 -11.93 -16.75
N HIS A 14 -15.98 -11.49 -15.92
CA HIS A 14 -14.69 -10.93 -16.37
C HIS A 14 -13.56 -11.38 -15.46
N VAL A 15 -12.36 -11.54 -16.01
CA VAL A 15 -11.13 -11.88 -15.26
C VAL A 15 -10.00 -10.93 -15.67
N PHE A 16 -9.34 -10.36 -14.69
CA PHE A 16 -8.24 -9.41 -14.77
C PHE A 16 -7.10 -9.89 -13.86
N ALA A 17 -6.26 -10.79 -14.36
CA ALA A 17 -5.24 -11.48 -13.57
C ALA A 17 -5.85 -12.14 -12.31
N HIS A 18 -5.56 -11.63 -11.11
CA HIS A 18 -6.07 -12.13 -9.83
C HIS A 18 -7.37 -11.45 -9.36
N ARG A 19 -7.92 -10.54 -10.17
CA ARG A 19 -9.23 -9.92 -9.94
C ARG A 19 -10.24 -10.41 -10.94
N PHE A 20 -11.50 -10.42 -10.58
CA PHE A 20 -12.57 -10.89 -11.45
C PHE A 20 -13.90 -10.31 -11.01
N VAL A 21 -14.83 -10.22 -11.95
CA VAL A 21 -16.20 -9.74 -11.67
C VAL A 21 -17.12 -10.93 -11.57
N ILE A 22 -17.93 -10.97 -10.52
CA ILE A 22 -19.06 -11.89 -10.40
C ILE A 22 -20.36 -11.14 -10.58
N GLU A 23 -21.27 -11.68 -11.39
CA GLU A 23 -22.66 -11.23 -11.45
C GLU A 23 -23.45 -11.95 -10.37
N THR A 24 -24.10 -11.18 -9.49
CA THR A 24 -24.95 -11.69 -8.40
C THR A 24 -26.38 -11.19 -8.60
N PRO A 25 -27.39 -11.74 -7.89
CA PRO A 25 -28.76 -11.21 -7.95
C PRO A 25 -28.90 -9.74 -7.53
N LYS A 26 -27.90 -9.19 -6.82
CA LYS A 26 -27.88 -7.79 -6.35
C LYS A 26 -27.00 -6.89 -7.24
N GLY A 27 -26.47 -7.43 -8.34
CA GLY A 27 -25.59 -6.74 -9.27
C GLY A 27 -24.16 -7.29 -9.26
N ALA A 28 -23.33 -6.66 -10.09
CA ALA A 28 -21.93 -7.02 -10.29
C ALA A 28 -21.06 -6.62 -9.10
N VAL A 29 -20.15 -7.53 -8.70
CA VAL A 29 -19.17 -7.31 -7.64
C VAL A 29 -17.78 -7.64 -8.14
N LEU A 30 -16.83 -6.73 -7.93
CA LEU A 30 -15.40 -7.00 -8.13
C LEU A 30 -14.85 -7.83 -6.95
N ALA A 31 -14.18 -8.92 -7.26
CA ALA A 31 -13.54 -9.81 -6.31
C ALA A 31 -12.04 -9.94 -6.60
N ASP A 32 -11.25 -10.17 -5.56
CA ASP A 32 -9.79 -10.24 -5.61
C ASP A 32 -9.32 -11.44 -4.76
N VAL A 33 -8.66 -12.41 -5.41
CA VAL A 33 -8.02 -13.58 -4.75
C VAL A 33 -6.57 -13.33 -4.37
N THR A 34 -6.03 -12.14 -4.63
CA THR A 34 -4.61 -11.76 -4.59
C THR A 34 -3.74 -12.59 -5.54
N PRO A 35 -2.50 -12.14 -5.84
CA PRO A 35 -1.59 -12.94 -6.65
C PRO A 35 -1.34 -14.35 -6.10
N HIS A 36 -1.30 -14.53 -4.78
CA HIS A 36 -1.09 -15.84 -4.15
C HIS A 36 -2.29 -16.77 -4.31
N GLY A 37 -3.52 -16.26 -4.27
CA GLY A 37 -4.70 -17.10 -4.47
C GLY A 37 -4.77 -17.72 -5.87
N MET A 38 -4.10 -17.14 -6.86
CA MET A 38 -3.98 -17.72 -8.20
C MET A 38 -3.15 -19.00 -8.24
N GLU A 39 -2.32 -19.26 -7.23
CA GLU A 39 -1.60 -20.53 -7.09
C GLU A 39 -2.57 -21.69 -6.75
N ALA A 40 -3.70 -21.39 -6.11
CA ALA A 40 -4.66 -22.37 -5.61
C ALA A 40 -6.01 -22.36 -6.37
N VAL A 41 -6.29 -21.32 -7.15
CA VAL A 41 -7.56 -21.11 -7.84
C VAL A 41 -7.35 -20.89 -9.33
N THR A 42 -8.16 -21.58 -10.14
CA THR A 42 -8.28 -21.28 -11.58
C THR A 42 -9.56 -20.50 -11.85
N LEU A 43 -9.42 -19.23 -12.23
CA LEU A 43 -10.55 -18.37 -12.61
C LEU A 43 -10.98 -18.66 -14.05
N ARG A 44 -12.28 -18.86 -14.28
CA ARG A 44 -12.85 -19.13 -15.61
C ARG A 44 -14.11 -18.30 -15.81
N VAL A 45 -14.18 -17.52 -16.88
CA VAL A 45 -15.40 -16.82 -17.28
C VAL A 45 -16.52 -17.85 -17.53
N GLY A 46 -17.72 -17.53 -17.07
CA GLY A 46 -18.90 -18.39 -17.13
C GLY A 46 -19.07 -19.35 -15.95
N ALA A 47 -18.04 -19.54 -15.12
CA ALA A 47 -18.08 -20.44 -13.98
C ALA A 47 -18.99 -19.90 -12.86
N ASP A 48 -19.79 -20.80 -12.29
CA ASP A 48 -20.56 -20.54 -11.08
C ASP A 48 -19.67 -20.76 -9.84
N VAL A 49 -19.69 -19.78 -8.94
CA VAL A 49 -18.79 -19.74 -7.78
C VAL A 49 -19.53 -19.29 -6.52
N GLN A 50 -19.02 -19.72 -5.37
CA GLN A 50 -19.36 -19.17 -4.07
C GLN A 50 -18.10 -18.62 -3.41
N LEU A 51 -18.15 -17.37 -2.98
CA LEU A 51 -17.04 -16.65 -2.39
C LEU A 51 -17.38 -16.28 -0.96
N GLU A 52 -16.39 -16.40 -0.06
CA GLU A 52 -16.42 -15.76 1.25
C GLU A 52 -15.21 -14.82 1.32
N GLY A 53 -15.47 -13.59 1.77
CA GLY A 53 -14.47 -12.54 1.74
C GLY A 53 -14.82 -11.38 2.65
N GLU A 54 -13.86 -10.47 2.80
CA GLU A 54 -14.08 -9.18 3.44
C GLU A 54 -14.46 -8.14 2.39
N MET A 55 -15.61 -7.49 2.55
CA MET A 55 -16.06 -6.44 1.64
C MET A 55 -15.32 -5.13 1.96
N LYS A 56 -14.49 -4.67 1.03
CA LYS A 56 -13.92 -3.32 1.01
C LYS A 56 -14.84 -2.37 0.23
N PRO A 57 -14.66 -1.04 0.30
CA PRO A 57 -15.51 -0.10 -0.42
C PRO A 57 -15.63 -0.34 -1.93
N SER A 58 -14.65 -1.00 -2.55
CA SER A 58 -14.61 -1.20 -4.01
C SER A 58 -14.53 -2.66 -4.46
N GLU A 59 -14.23 -3.60 -3.56
CA GLU A 59 -14.01 -5.00 -3.92
C GLU A 59 -14.17 -5.95 -2.74
N LEU A 60 -14.52 -7.21 -3.03
CA LEU A 60 -14.48 -8.31 -2.08
C LEU A 60 -13.09 -8.94 -2.07
N LYS A 61 -12.41 -8.91 -0.91
CA LYS A 61 -11.17 -9.67 -0.68
C LYS A 61 -11.53 -11.10 -0.30
N VAL A 62 -11.34 -12.04 -1.22
CA VAL A 62 -11.80 -13.43 -1.08
C VAL A 62 -10.82 -14.25 -0.23
N PHE A 63 -11.23 -14.75 0.93
CA PHE A 63 -10.43 -15.72 1.71
C PHE A 63 -10.89 -17.16 1.52
N ARG A 64 -12.05 -17.41 0.90
CA ARG A 64 -12.51 -18.74 0.50
C ARG A 64 -13.20 -18.68 -0.85
N PHE A 65 -12.76 -19.54 -1.77
CA PHE A 65 -13.29 -19.66 -3.11
C PHE A 65 -13.82 -21.07 -3.33
N THR A 66 -15.06 -21.19 -3.79
CA THR A 66 -15.69 -22.49 -4.07
C THR A 66 -16.19 -22.53 -5.51
N SER A 67 -15.80 -23.55 -6.26
CA SER A 67 -16.30 -23.79 -7.63
C SER A 67 -16.40 -25.29 -7.90
N GLY A 68 -17.47 -25.71 -8.59
CA GLY A 68 -17.70 -27.13 -8.88
C GLY A 68 -17.70 -28.04 -7.64
N GLY A 69 -18.17 -27.53 -6.50
CA GLY A 69 -18.19 -28.25 -5.22
C GLY A 69 -16.84 -28.31 -4.49
N LYS A 70 -15.75 -27.84 -5.08
CA LYS A 70 -14.42 -27.77 -4.43
C LYS A 70 -14.23 -26.42 -3.79
N SER A 71 -13.86 -26.40 -2.51
CA SER A 71 -13.59 -25.19 -1.74
C SER A 71 -12.11 -25.06 -1.42
N VAL A 72 -11.56 -23.87 -1.63
CA VAL A 72 -10.14 -23.55 -1.43
C VAL A 72 -10.05 -22.33 -0.53
N ALA A 73 -9.22 -22.41 0.50
CA ALA A 73 -8.87 -21.27 1.34
C ALA A 73 -7.78 -20.44 0.66
N ILE A 74 -7.91 -19.12 0.72
CA ILE A 74 -6.99 -18.17 0.12
C ILE A 74 -6.28 -17.45 1.27
N GLU A 75 -4.98 -17.69 1.39
CA GLU A 75 -4.18 -17.02 2.40
C GLU A 75 -3.91 -15.58 1.97
N HIS A 76 -4.53 -14.64 2.69
CA HIS A 76 -4.11 -13.26 2.64
C HIS A 76 -3.03 -13.07 3.69
N LYS A 77 -1.79 -12.84 3.26
CA LYS A 77 -0.79 -12.26 4.16
C LYS A 77 -1.41 -10.96 4.67
N LYS A 78 -1.71 -10.89 5.97
CA LYS A 78 -2.02 -9.61 6.61
C LYS A 78 -0.93 -8.65 6.18
N LYS A 79 -1.31 -7.49 5.63
CA LYS A 79 -0.34 -6.39 5.53
C LYS A 79 0.25 -6.28 6.92
N HIS A 80 1.57 -6.38 7.03
CA HIS A 80 2.29 -6.03 8.25
C HIS A 80 1.97 -4.55 8.51
N HIS A 81 0.85 -4.30 9.18
CA HIS A 81 0.60 -3.06 9.86
C HIS A 81 1.53 -3.12 11.07
N ASP A 82 2.48 -2.19 11.06
CA ASP A 82 3.36 -1.92 12.19
C ASP A 82 4.23 -3.11 12.61
N ASP A 83 5.17 -3.49 11.73
CA ASP A 83 6.47 -3.84 12.30
C ASP A 83 6.89 -2.59 13.06
N HIS A 84 6.89 -2.67 14.39
CA HIS A 84 7.47 -1.69 15.30
C HIS A 84 8.93 -1.52 14.89
N HIS A 85 9.18 -0.67 13.91
CA HIS A 85 10.53 -0.32 13.54
C HIS A 85 11.13 0.33 14.78
N GLY A 86 12.22 -0.26 15.25
CA GLY A 86 12.94 0.22 16.42
C GLY A 86 13.21 1.72 16.34
N PRO A 87 13.47 2.37 17.48
CA PRO A 87 13.77 3.79 17.51
C PRO A 87 14.91 4.07 16.52
N ALA A 88 14.67 5.02 15.61
CA ALA A 88 15.68 5.50 14.69
C ALA A 88 15.93 6.97 15.02
N ASP A 89 17.20 7.34 15.13
CA ASP A 89 17.61 8.69 15.50
C ASP A 89 17.51 9.63 14.30
N PRO A 90 16.63 10.66 14.32
CA PRO A 90 16.50 11.64 13.25
C PRO A 90 17.80 12.44 12.99
N GLU A 91 18.73 12.52 13.94
CA GLU A 91 20.01 13.19 13.74
C GLU A 91 20.92 12.49 12.73
N VAL A 92 20.76 11.18 12.53
CA VAL A 92 21.44 10.45 11.44
C VAL A 92 21.05 11.04 10.09
N ALA A 93 19.74 11.30 9.90
CA ALA A 93 19.23 11.86 8.67
C ALA A 93 19.64 13.34 8.47
N ARG A 94 19.62 14.16 9.53
CA ARG A 94 20.11 15.54 9.45
C ARG A 94 21.60 15.61 9.12
N ARG A 95 22.42 14.77 9.75
CA ARG A 95 23.86 14.70 9.48
C ARG A 95 24.13 14.28 8.04
N ALA A 96 23.43 13.27 7.54
CA ALA A 96 23.53 12.85 6.14
C ALA A 96 23.16 13.97 5.15
N ALA A 97 22.06 14.70 5.41
CA ALA A 97 21.66 15.84 4.58
C ALA A 97 22.76 16.92 4.53
N ARG A 98 23.33 17.28 5.69
CA ARG A 98 24.44 18.25 5.80
C ARG A 98 25.69 17.77 5.07
N GLN A 99 26.07 16.50 5.22
CA GLN A 99 27.21 15.91 4.52
C GLN A 99 27.04 15.92 3.00
N ALA A 100 25.80 15.82 2.51
CA ALA A 100 25.45 15.95 1.10
C ALA A 100 25.31 17.41 0.61
N GLY A 101 25.63 18.39 1.45
CA GLY A 101 25.60 19.81 1.13
C GLY A 101 24.20 20.45 1.16
N PHE A 102 23.24 19.82 1.83
CA PHE A 102 21.91 20.40 2.07
C PHE A 102 21.83 20.99 3.47
N GLU A 103 21.16 22.13 3.59
CA GLU A 103 20.70 22.67 4.85
C GLU A 103 19.34 22.03 5.20
N PRO A 104 19.23 21.16 6.22
CA PRO A 104 17.95 20.57 6.59
C PRO A 104 17.02 21.60 7.22
N VAL A 105 15.78 21.68 6.73
CA VAL A 105 14.74 22.63 7.17
C VAL A 105 13.57 21.85 7.77
N GLY A 106 13.12 22.24 8.97
CA GLY A 106 12.04 21.57 9.69
C GLY A 106 12.44 20.20 10.28
N GLU A 107 11.46 19.42 10.72
CA GLU A 107 11.66 18.11 11.35
C GLU A 107 11.71 16.95 10.33
N PRO A 108 12.70 16.04 10.41
CA PRO A 108 12.70 14.78 9.69
C PRO A 108 11.42 13.97 9.95
N ARG A 109 10.76 13.55 8.89
CA ARG A 109 9.54 12.73 8.98
C ARG A 109 9.91 11.26 8.92
N ARG A 110 9.61 10.52 9.99
CA ARG A 110 9.85 9.08 10.06
C ARG A 110 8.88 8.29 9.15
N LYS A 111 9.44 7.45 8.28
CA LYS A 111 8.75 6.37 7.55
C LYS A 111 9.32 5.04 8.00
N PRO A 112 8.62 3.89 7.86
CA PRO A 112 9.09 2.56 8.24
C PRO A 112 10.59 2.26 7.99
N LYS A 113 11.12 2.59 6.81
CA LYS A 113 12.49 2.24 6.39
C LYS A 113 13.45 3.42 6.21
N HIS A 114 12.97 4.66 6.32
CA HIS A 114 13.79 5.85 6.05
C HIS A 114 13.20 7.09 6.73
N PHE A 115 13.93 8.20 6.67
CA PHE A 115 13.43 9.54 6.94
C PHE A 115 13.19 10.30 5.64
N GLU A 116 12.14 11.10 5.63
CA GLU A 116 11.96 12.16 4.63
C GLU A 116 12.42 13.47 5.27
N VAL A 117 13.41 14.14 4.67
CA VAL A 117 13.98 15.41 5.17
C VAL A 117 13.83 16.47 4.10
N LEU A 118 13.35 17.65 4.45
CA LEU A 118 13.40 18.81 3.56
C LEU A 118 14.80 19.42 3.66
N GLY A 119 15.51 19.49 2.54
CA GLY A 119 16.83 20.09 2.43
C GLY A 119 16.81 21.27 1.46
N ARG A 120 17.49 22.36 1.83
CA ARG A 120 17.73 23.51 0.97
C ARG A 120 19.17 23.49 0.46
N ARG A 121 19.37 23.66 -0.84
CA ARG A 121 20.70 23.80 -1.43
C ARG A 121 20.64 24.81 -2.57
N GLN A 122 21.49 25.84 -2.51
CA GLN A 122 21.52 26.91 -3.52
C GLN A 122 20.14 27.56 -3.76
N GLY A 123 19.35 27.76 -2.69
CA GLY A 123 18.01 28.32 -2.77
C GLY A 123 16.91 27.36 -3.27
N ILE A 124 17.27 26.14 -3.67
CA ILE A 124 16.31 25.12 -4.14
C ILE A 124 15.98 24.19 -2.98
N TYR A 125 14.68 23.97 -2.76
CA TYR A 125 14.19 22.99 -1.78
C TYR A 125 14.08 21.61 -2.42
N SER A 126 14.45 20.58 -1.68
CA SER A 126 14.34 19.20 -2.10
C SER A 126 13.99 18.29 -0.93
N GLU A 127 13.14 17.31 -1.18
CA GLU A 127 12.86 16.22 -0.27
C GLU A 127 13.91 15.11 -0.46
N LEU A 128 14.62 14.80 0.61
CA LEU A 128 15.62 13.75 0.71
C LEU A 128 14.99 12.51 1.36
N HIS A 129 15.13 11.37 0.71
CA HIS A 129 14.76 10.05 1.26
C HIS A 129 16.04 9.42 1.78
N ILE A 130 16.22 9.47 3.09
CA ILE A 130 17.46 9.06 3.76
C ILE A 130 17.17 7.78 4.54
N GLU A 131 17.78 6.67 4.12
CA GLU A 131 17.69 5.39 4.80
C GLU A 131 18.22 5.49 6.26
N LEU A 132 17.90 4.53 7.13
CA LEU A 132 18.23 4.62 8.56
C LEU A 132 19.72 4.60 8.87
N ASP A 133 20.55 4.20 7.91
CA ASP A 133 22.02 4.24 7.97
C ASP A 133 22.62 5.58 7.49
N GLY A 134 21.78 6.51 7.03
CA GLY A 134 22.20 7.81 6.49
C GLY A 134 22.41 7.82 4.97
N HIS A 135 22.20 6.72 4.25
CA HIS A 135 22.30 6.71 2.79
C HIS A 135 21.13 7.47 2.15
N ILE A 136 21.42 8.47 1.32
CA ILE A 136 20.39 9.20 0.56
C ILE A 136 20.01 8.38 -0.69
N ARG A 137 18.87 7.68 -0.62
CA ARG A 137 18.38 6.85 -1.72
C ARG A 137 17.72 7.67 -2.83
N LYS A 138 17.09 8.80 -2.49
CA LYS A 138 16.36 9.63 -3.45
C LYS A 138 16.35 11.09 -3.04
N THR A 139 16.43 11.97 -4.04
CA THR A 139 16.24 13.42 -3.91
C THR A 139 15.14 13.84 -4.88
N LYS A 140 14.19 14.67 -4.43
CA LYS A 140 13.12 15.22 -5.27
C LYS A 140 13.02 16.73 -5.06
N PRO A 141 12.92 17.56 -6.11
CA PRO A 141 12.64 18.98 -5.92
C PRO A 141 11.27 19.20 -5.26
N VAL A 142 11.16 20.23 -4.43
CA VAL A 142 9.93 20.64 -3.74
C VAL A 142 9.65 22.09 -4.11
N HIS A 143 8.41 22.37 -4.54
CA HIS A 143 7.93 23.72 -4.85
C HIS A 143 6.78 24.09 -3.93
N ASP A 144 5.56 23.61 -4.24
CA ASP A 144 4.34 23.90 -3.47
C ASP A 144 3.74 22.61 -2.88
N ASP A 145 4.55 21.83 -2.16
CA ASP A 145 4.05 20.60 -1.53
C ASP A 145 3.40 20.93 -0.18
N PRO A 146 2.08 20.67 0.00
CA PRO A 146 1.38 20.91 1.28
C PRO A 146 2.05 20.22 2.46
N LYS A 147 2.77 19.12 2.21
CA LYS A 147 3.53 18.37 3.21
C LYS A 147 4.59 19.22 3.93
N TRP A 148 5.16 20.19 3.22
CA TRP A 148 6.27 21.02 3.69
C TRP A 148 5.88 22.49 3.87
N ALA A 149 4.59 22.83 3.72
CA ALA A 149 4.11 24.20 3.70
C ALA A 149 4.52 25.02 4.94
N ASP A 150 4.49 24.43 6.14
CA ASP A 150 4.93 25.10 7.36
C ASP A 150 6.44 25.40 7.34
N ALA A 151 7.25 24.41 6.95
CA ALA A 151 8.70 24.54 6.89
C ALA A 151 9.15 25.56 5.83
N LEU A 152 8.44 25.62 4.69
CA LEU A 152 8.71 26.57 3.61
C LEU A 152 8.32 28.01 3.96
N ARG A 153 7.29 28.20 4.80
CA ARG A 153 6.86 29.53 5.28
C ARG A 153 7.76 30.11 6.37
N SER A 154 8.54 29.27 7.05
CA SER A 154 9.38 29.66 8.18
C SER A 154 10.88 29.82 7.83
N SER A 155 11.26 29.79 6.54
CA SER A 155 12.65 29.73 6.06
C SER A 155 13.05 30.79 5.03
#